data_AF-A0A258BN06-F1
#
_entry.id   AF-A0A258BN06-F1
#
_cell.length_a   1.000
_cell.length_b   1.000
_cell.length_c   1.000
_cell.angle_alpha   90.00
_cell.angle_beta   90.00
_cell.angle_gamma   90.00
#
_symmetry.space_group_name_H-M   'P 1'
#
loop_
_entity.id
_entity.type
_entity.pdbx_description
1 polymer ?
#
loop_
_entity_poly.entity_id
_entity_poly.type
_entity_poly.pdbx_seq_one_letter_code
_entity_poly.pdbx_strand_id
1 'polypeptide(L)'
;MTTPVHALVPAFDDRPVLASAPLKAGHAREELSHVGDPTWDLGPAVFRENARRCHVTVHFDVLEHADVQAAMRAYLYARLNVGLPGYHPKLPPASIRQAFNRARRFFAFARERLGRLDLGRIDQALIDAYA
;
A
#
# COMPACT_ATOMS: atom_id res chain seq x y z
N MET A 1 35.75 -5.69 -19.81
CA MET A 1 34.38 -5.47 -20.30
C MET A 1 33.42 -6.03 -19.25
N THR A 2 32.91 -5.17 -18.36
CA THR A 2 31.94 -5.55 -17.33
C THR A 2 30.54 -5.29 -17.88
N THR A 3 29.79 -6.36 -18.15
CA THR A 3 28.39 -6.31 -18.55
C THR A 3 27.59 -5.63 -17.43
N PRO A 4 26.78 -4.59 -17.71
CA PRO A 4 25.88 -4.08 -16.70
C PRO A 4 24.84 -5.18 -16.43
N VAL A 5 24.80 -5.65 -15.18
CA VAL A 5 23.65 -6.41 -14.67
C VAL A 5 22.48 -5.43 -14.70
N HIS A 6 21.65 -5.50 -15.74
CA HIS A 6 20.33 -4.91 -15.69
C HIS A 6 19.60 -5.62 -14.55
N ALA A 7 19.57 -5.00 -13.37
CA ALA A 7 18.71 -5.43 -12.29
C ALA A 7 17.29 -5.50 -12.87
N LEU A 8 16.77 -6.72 -13.04
CA LEU A 8 15.39 -6.93 -13.41
C LEU A 8 14.56 -6.17 -12.39
N VAL A 9 13.79 -5.18 -12.84
CA VAL A 9 12.85 -4.50 -11.97
C VAL A 9 11.87 -5.57 -11.50
N PRO A 10 11.81 -5.87 -10.18
CA PRO A 10 10.91 -6.90 -9.69
C PRO A 10 9.48 -6.60 -10.13
N ALA A 11 8.74 -7.66 -10.47
CA ALA A 11 7.32 -7.56 -10.74
C ALA A 11 6.65 -6.83 -9.57
N PHE A 12 5.57 -6.09 -9.82
CA PHE A 12 4.99 -5.22 -8.81
C PHE A 12 4.68 -5.96 -7.51
N ASP A 13 4.18 -7.19 -7.62
CA ASP A 13 3.82 -8.06 -6.50
C ASP A 13 5.03 -8.54 -5.71
N ASP A 14 6.21 -8.65 -6.33
CA ASP A 14 7.46 -9.09 -5.70
C ASP A 14 8.23 -7.94 -5.05
N ARG A 15 7.65 -6.73 -4.97
CA ARG A 15 8.31 -5.59 -4.33
C ARG A 15 8.14 -5.66 -2.82
N PRO A 16 9.19 -5.39 -2.02
CA PRO A 16 9.04 -5.30 -0.58
C PRO A 16 8.18 -4.08 -0.21
N VAL A 17 7.19 -4.27 0.67
CA VAL A 17 6.17 -3.25 0.99
C VAL A 17 6.75 -2.03 1.68
N LEU A 18 7.84 -2.21 2.45
CA LEU A 18 8.56 -1.16 3.15
C LEU A 18 9.81 -0.67 2.40
N ALA A 19 9.89 -0.85 1.07
CA ALA A 19 11.08 -0.62 0.24
C ALA A 19 11.93 0.62 0.59
N SER A 20 11.29 1.74 0.95
CA SER A 20 11.98 2.99 1.26
C SER A 20 11.89 3.46 2.72
N ALA A 21 11.21 2.72 3.59
CA ALA A 21 11.03 3.09 4.99
C ALA A 21 12.27 2.70 5.83
N PRO A 22 12.68 3.50 6.82
CA PRO A 22 13.70 3.07 7.78
C PRO A 22 13.17 1.89 8.61
N LEU A 23 14.07 0.93 8.92
CA LEU A 23 13.74 -0.28 9.68
C LEU A 23 14.38 -0.25 11.06
N LYS A 24 13.77 -0.95 12.01
CA LYS A 24 14.38 -1.29 13.30
C LYS A 24 15.61 -2.16 13.08
N ALA A 25 16.56 -2.09 14.02
CA ALA A 25 17.73 -2.96 14.03
C ALA A 25 17.30 -4.45 14.08
N GLY A 26 18.03 -5.30 13.36
CA GLY A 26 17.80 -6.75 13.31
C GLY A 26 16.76 -7.22 12.30
N HIS A 27 16.13 -6.33 11.52
CA HIS A 27 15.25 -6.72 10.41
C HIS A 27 15.97 -6.65 9.06
N ALA A 28 16.01 -7.78 8.36
CA ALA A 28 16.54 -7.87 7.01
C ALA A 28 15.51 -7.41 5.97
N ARG A 29 15.97 -6.92 4.81
CA ARG A 29 15.06 -6.43 3.74
C ARG A 29 14.36 -7.59 3.03
N GLU A 30 15.02 -8.73 3.01
CA GLU A 30 14.63 -9.98 2.37
C GLU A 30 13.49 -10.68 3.13
N GLU A 31 13.31 -10.35 4.41
CA GLU A 31 12.27 -10.88 5.30
C GLU A 31 10.99 -10.03 5.32
N LEU A 32 10.97 -8.91 4.58
CA LEU A 32 9.81 -8.03 4.52
C LEU A 32 8.68 -8.67 3.73
N SER A 33 7.44 -8.34 4.10
CA SER A 33 6.29 -8.66 3.25
C SER A 33 6.44 -8.07 1.85
N HIS A 34 5.94 -8.80 0.87
CA HIS A 34 5.87 -8.40 -0.52
C HIS A 34 4.48 -7.85 -0.85
N VAL A 35 4.39 -7.04 -1.91
CA VAL A 35 3.14 -6.40 -2.32
C VAL A 35 2.04 -7.42 -2.56
N GLY A 36 2.36 -8.54 -3.21
CA GLY A 36 1.41 -9.61 -3.54
C GLY A 36 0.90 -10.41 -2.34
N ASP A 37 1.54 -10.28 -1.17
CA ASP A 37 1.18 -11.08 0.00
C ASP A 37 -0.27 -10.79 0.46
N PRO A 38 -0.98 -11.81 0.98
CA PRO A 38 -2.34 -11.65 1.48
C PRO A 38 -2.40 -10.77 2.74
N THR A 39 -1.27 -10.65 3.46
CA THR A 39 -1.11 -9.81 4.64
C THR A 39 0.25 -9.13 4.59
N TRP A 40 0.28 -7.84 4.89
CA TRP A 40 1.52 -7.09 5.08
C TRP A 40 1.82 -6.91 6.56
N ASP A 41 3.06 -7.17 6.97
CA ASP A 41 3.60 -6.77 8.26
C ASP A 41 4.47 -5.52 8.12
N LEU A 42 4.07 -4.45 8.81
CA LEU A 42 4.77 -3.18 8.85
C LEU A 42 5.51 -2.96 10.17
N GLY A 43 5.42 -3.90 11.12
CA GLY A 43 6.13 -3.88 12.39
C GLY A 43 7.63 -3.53 12.30
N PRO A 44 8.37 -4.01 11.27
CA PRO A 44 9.77 -3.66 11.08
C PRO A 44 10.06 -2.16 10.95
N ALA A 45 9.10 -1.35 10.48
CA ALA A 45 9.25 0.10 10.32
C ALA A 45 8.46 0.94 11.33
N VAL A 46 7.84 0.32 12.34
CA VAL A 46 7.05 1.02 13.38
C VAL A 46 7.81 1.05 14.69
N PHE A 47 8.59 2.11 14.91
CA PHE A 47 9.47 2.29 16.08
C PHE A 47 8.75 2.48 17.42
N ARG A 48 7.42 2.71 17.42
CA ARG A 48 6.64 2.83 18.65
C ARG A 48 6.46 1.45 19.28
N GLU A 49 7.07 1.22 20.43
CA GLU A 49 7.00 -0.06 21.17
C GLU A 49 5.57 -0.44 21.56
N ASN A 50 4.72 0.55 21.87
CA ASN A 50 3.32 0.33 22.27
C ASN A 50 2.34 0.19 21.07
N ALA A 51 2.83 0.08 19.84
CA ALA A 51 1.95 -0.09 18.69
C ALA A 51 1.28 -1.47 18.71
N ARG A 52 -0.05 -1.50 18.80
CA ARG A 52 -0.83 -2.76 18.73
C ARG A 52 -0.59 -3.46 17.39
N ARG A 53 -0.56 -4.79 17.38
CA ARG A 53 -0.38 -5.60 16.16
C ARG A 53 -1.36 -5.22 15.03
N CYS A 54 -2.61 -4.95 15.38
CA CYS A 54 -3.64 -4.52 14.43
C CYS A 54 -3.37 -3.12 13.83
N HIS A 55 -2.40 -2.35 14.31
CA HIS A 55 -2.00 -1.06 13.73
C HIS A 55 -0.84 -1.21 12.75
N VAL A 56 -0.17 -2.36 12.76
CA VAL A 56 1.04 -2.61 11.96
C VAL A 56 0.85 -3.74 10.95
N THR A 57 -0.28 -4.46 10.96
CA THR A 57 -0.64 -5.41 9.90
C THR A 57 -1.76 -4.87 9.00
N VAL A 58 -1.72 -5.25 7.73
CA VAL A 58 -2.79 -4.99 6.76
C VAL A 58 -3.22 -6.33 6.16
N HIS A 59 -4.51 -6.65 6.27
CA HIS A 59 -5.09 -7.87 5.72
C HIS A 59 -5.94 -7.50 4.51
N PHE A 60 -5.71 -8.13 3.35
CA PHE A 60 -6.43 -7.83 2.11
C PHE A 60 -7.57 -8.80 1.81
N ASP A 61 -7.58 -9.97 2.46
CA ASP A 61 -8.65 -10.96 2.41
C ASP A 61 -10.01 -10.42 2.89
N VAL A 62 -10.00 -9.40 3.76
CA VAL A 62 -11.22 -8.67 4.18
C VAL A 62 -11.90 -7.86 3.06
N LEU A 63 -11.28 -7.78 1.87
CA LEU A 63 -11.82 -7.11 0.70
C LEU A 63 -12.34 -8.17 -0.28
N GLU A 64 -13.64 -8.13 -0.56
CA GLU A 64 -14.35 -9.19 -1.30
C GLU A 64 -13.90 -9.34 -2.76
N HIS A 65 -13.48 -8.26 -3.40
CA HIS A 65 -13.23 -8.24 -4.85
C HIS A 65 -11.75 -8.06 -5.19
N ALA A 66 -11.27 -8.87 -6.14
CA ALA A 66 -9.87 -8.88 -6.55
C ALA A 66 -9.39 -7.54 -7.13
N ASP A 67 -10.25 -6.82 -7.85
CA ASP A 67 -9.99 -5.47 -8.36
C ASP A 67 -9.76 -4.47 -7.20
N VAL A 68 -10.56 -4.56 -6.14
CA VAL A 68 -10.41 -3.74 -4.92
C VAL A 68 -9.14 -4.11 -4.16
N GLN A 69 -8.81 -5.40 -4.05
CA GLN A 69 -7.56 -5.84 -3.42
C GLN A 69 -6.34 -5.30 -4.18
N ALA A 70 -6.33 -5.44 -5.50
CA ALA A 70 -5.24 -4.95 -6.36
C ALA A 70 -5.07 -3.42 -6.24
N ALA A 71 -6.18 -2.67 -6.33
CA ALA A 71 -6.15 -1.22 -6.17
C ALA A 71 -5.70 -0.79 -4.76
N MET A 72 -6.12 -1.51 -3.71
CA MET A 72 -5.69 -1.23 -2.34
C MET A 72 -4.18 -1.48 -2.17
N ARG A 73 -3.66 -2.59 -2.68
CA ARG A 73 -2.22 -2.87 -2.68
C ARG A 73 -1.44 -1.75 -3.40
N ALA A 74 -1.86 -1.38 -4.61
CA ALA A 74 -1.24 -0.31 -5.38
C ALA A 74 -1.26 1.04 -4.62
N TYR A 75 -2.41 1.42 -4.09
CA TYR A 75 -2.58 2.66 -3.35
C TYR A 75 -1.71 2.71 -2.10
N LEU A 76 -1.73 1.69 -1.25
CA LEU A 76 -0.98 1.68 -0.01
C LEU A 76 0.53 1.61 -0.25
N TYR A 77 0.97 0.83 -1.24
CA TYR A 77 2.38 0.80 -1.64
C TYR A 77 2.86 2.19 -2.06
N ALA A 78 2.09 2.90 -2.89
CA ALA A 78 2.40 4.27 -3.28
C ALA A 78 2.46 5.19 -2.07
N ARG A 79 1.49 5.11 -1.14
CA ARG A 79 1.50 5.92 0.08
C ARG A 79 2.71 5.66 0.97
N LEU A 80 3.22 4.42 1.04
CA LEU A 80 4.39 4.08 1.84
C LEU A 80 5.71 4.49 1.18
N ASN A 81 5.80 4.40 -0.15
CA ASN A 81 7.09 4.45 -0.85
C ASN A 81 7.29 5.66 -1.77
N VAL A 82 6.21 6.32 -2.18
CA VAL A 82 6.24 7.46 -3.09
C VAL A 82 5.87 8.72 -2.33
N GLY A 83 6.80 9.66 -2.28
CA GLY A 83 6.51 11.03 -1.85
C GLY A 83 6.38 11.92 -3.08
N LEU A 84 5.38 12.81 -3.08
CA LEU A 84 5.25 13.88 -4.07
C LEU A 84 5.86 15.15 -3.47
N PRO A 85 7.01 15.63 -3.97
CA PRO A 85 7.64 16.84 -3.47
C PRO A 85 6.65 18.02 -3.46
N GLY A 86 6.54 18.72 -2.33
CA GLY A 86 5.65 19.87 -2.17
C GLY A 86 4.16 19.58 -2.06
N TYR A 87 3.72 18.32 -2.17
CA TYR A 87 2.30 17.97 -2.11
C TYR A 87 1.98 16.98 -0.99
N HIS A 88 2.56 15.77 -1.05
CA HIS A 88 2.27 14.70 -0.10
C HIS A 88 3.53 13.93 0.29
N PRO A 89 3.97 13.99 1.56
CA PRO A 89 5.03 13.12 2.04
C PRO A 89 4.56 11.67 2.06
N LYS A 90 5.53 10.75 2.10
CA LYS A 90 5.27 9.32 2.36
C LYS A 90 4.52 9.19 3.68
N LEU A 91 3.52 8.32 3.70
CA LEU A 91 2.75 8.03 4.89
C LEU A 91 3.61 7.19 5.84
N PRO A 92 3.70 7.55 7.14
CA PRO A 92 4.31 6.70 8.13
C PRO A 92 3.62 5.33 8.17
N PRO A 93 4.36 4.22 8.30
CA PRO A 93 3.76 2.87 8.36
C PRO A 93 2.68 2.74 9.46
N ALA A 94 2.87 3.42 10.60
CA ALA A 94 1.90 3.44 11.69
C ALA A 94 0.53 4.08 11.33
N SER A 95 0.47 4.89 10.28
CA SER A 95 -0.75 5.55 9.80
C SER A 95 -1.45 4.79 8.67
N ILE A 96 -0.88 3.68 8.19
CA ILE A 96 -1.40 2.96 7.02
C ILE A 96 -2.84 2.51 7.21
N ARG A 97 -3.20 2.11 8.44
CA ARG A 97 -4.54 1.57 8.73
C ARG A 97 -5.61 2.62 8.57
N GLN A 98 -5.31 3.87 8.91
CA GLN A 98 -6.23 4.98 8.67
C GLN A 98 -6.43 5.19 7.17
N ALA A 99 -5.34 5.12 6.38
CA ALA A 99 -5.42 5.21 4.92
C ALA A 99 -6.22 4.04 4.31
N PHE A 100 -6.00 2.80 4.78
CA PHE A 100 -6.76 1.62 4.39
C PHE A 100 -8.26 1.81 4.68
N ASN A 101 -8.62 2.19 5.90
CA ASN A 101 -10.03 2.35 6.29
C ASN A 101 -10.74 3.44 5.48
N ARG A 102 -10.06 4.54 5.17
CA ARG A 102 -10.60 5.61 4.34
C ARG A 102 -10.75 5.15 2.89
N ALA A 103 -9.70 4.59 2.31
CA ALA A 103 -9.70 4.12 0.93
C ALA A 103 -10.69 2.98 0.71
N ARG A 104 -10.86 2.07 1.68
CA ARG A 104 -11.81 0.96 1.58
C ARG A 104 -13.22 1.45 1.35
N ARG A 105 -13.66 2.47 2.10
CA ARG A 105 -14.99 3.05 1.93
C ARG A 105 -15.16 3.69 0.56
N PHE A 106 -14.15 4.44 0.10
CA PHE A 106 -14.19 5.07 -1.21
C PHE A 106 -14.17 4.06 -2.35
N PHE A 107 -13.34 3.02 -2.29
CA PHE A 107 -13.27 1.98 -3.31
C PHE A 107 -14.54 1.14 -3.38
N ALA A 108 -15.17 0.86 -2.24
CA ALA A 108 -16.49 0.22 -2.22
C ALA A 108 -17.53 1.09 -2.96
N PHE A 109 -17.59 2.38 -2.64
CA PHE A 109 -18.47 3.35 -3.32
C PHE A 109 -18.19 3.44 -4.83
N ALA A 110 -16.92 3.62 -5.21
CA ALA A 110 -16.52 3.76 -6.60
C ALA A 110 -16.85 2.49 -7.40
N ARG A 111 -16.61 1.31 -6.81
CA ARG A 111 -16.95 0.04 -7.45
C ARG A 111 -18.44 -0.15 -7.60
N GLU A 112 -19.25 0.23 -6.60
CA GLU A 112 -20.71 0.19 -6.68
C GLU A 112 -21.23 1.06 -7.84
N ARG A 113 -20.68 2.27 -8.01
CA ARG A 113 -21.06 3.19 -9.09
C ARG A 113 -20.57 2.75 -10.48
N LEU A 114 -19.41 2.10 -10.56
CA LEU A 114 -18.75 1.76 -11.83
C LEU A 114 -18.92 0.28 -12.24
N GLY A 115 -19.49 -0.57 -11.39
CA GLY A 115 -19.60 -2.02 -11.55
C GLY A 115 -18.30 -2.80 -11.34
N ARG A 116 -17.15 -2.20 -11.68
CA ARG A 116 -15.79 -2.65 -11.29
C ARG A 116 -14.96 -1.46 -10.85
N LEU A 117 -13.98 -1.69 -9.98
CA LEU A 117 -13.02 -0.68 -9.64
C LEU A 117 -11.98 -0.54 -10.76
N ASP A 118 -12.02 0.60 -11.44
CA ASP A 118 -11.01 1.03 -12.40
C ASP A 118 -10.55 2.43 -12.03
N LEU A 119 -9.31 2.55 -11.54
CA LEU A 119 -8.77 3.85 -11.11
C LEU A 119 -8.72 4.86 -12.26
N GLY A 120 -8.65 4.42 -13.52
CA GLY A 120 -8.66 5.31 -14.69
C GLY A 120 -10.06 5.85 -15.04
N ARG A 121 -11.12 5.30 -14.45
CA ARG A 121 -12.50 5.76 -14.59
C ARG A 121 -12.97 6.64 -13.43
N ILE A 122 -12.11 6.86 -12.43
CA ILE A 122 -12.41 7.75 -11.31
C ILE A 122 -12.17 9.18 -11.81
N ASP A 123 -13.26 9.89 -12.07
CA ASP A 123 -13.25 11.30 -12.44
C ASP A 123 -13.64 12.19 -11.24
N GLN A 124 -13.58 13.51 -11.45
CA GLN A 124 -13.93 14.48 -10.41
C GLN A 124 -15.40 14.38 -9.99
N ALA A 125 -16.31 14.08 -10.92
CA ALA A 125 -17.73 13.95 -10.61
C ALA A 125 -18.01 12.78 -9.65
N LEU A 126 -17.31 11.66 -9.82
CA LEU A 126 -17.38 10.53 -8.89
C LEU A 126 -16.81 10.88 -7.52
N ILE A 127 -15.71 11.65 -7.48
CA ILE A 127 -15.11 12.13 -6.22
C ILE A 127 -16.08 13.05 -5.48
N ASP A 128 -16.69 14.00 -6.19
CA ASP A 128 -17.65 14.95 -5.61
C ASP A 128 -18.91 14.25 -5.10
N ALA A 129 -19.33 13.16 -5.76
CA ALA A 129 -20.46 12.34 -5.32
C ALA A 129 -20.19 11.52 -4.04
N TYR A 130 -18.93 11.41 -3.60
CA TYR A 130 -18.55 10.75 -2.34
C TYR A 130 -18.50 11.70 -1.14
N ALA A 131 -18.48 13.02 -1.37
CA ALA A 131 -18.21 14.06 -0.38
C ALA A 131 -19.24 14.14 0.76
#